data_AF-A0A7J8XBB3-F1
#
_entry.id   AF-A0A7J8XBB3-F1
#
_cell.length_a   1.000
_cell.length_b   1.000
_cell.length_c   1.000
_cell.angle_alpha   90.00
_cell.angle_beta   90.00
_cell.angle_gamma   90.00
#
_symmetry.space_group_name_H-M   'P 1'
#
loop_
_entity.id
_entity.type
_entity.pdbx_description
1 polymer ?
#
loop_
_entity_poly.entity_id
_entity_poly.type
_entity_poly.pdbx_seq_one_letter_code
_entity_poly.pdbx_strand_id
1 'polypeptide(L)'
;MYHIVINGCNNVKVEGLRVSASGNSPNTDGIHVQSSSDVTILNTRIGTGDDCVSVGPGTNNLWIEKVACGPGHGISIGSLGKEVEEAGVQNVTVKTVAFTGTENGVRIKSWGRQSSGFARNILFQHAVMTDVQNPIVIDQHYCPDEKNCPGQVSGVKISDVTYQDIHGTSATEVAVKFDCSSEYPCSNIKLEDVKLTYRNKAAEASCSNADGTASGFVQPSSC
;
A
#
# COMPACT_ATOMS: atom_id res chain seq x y z
N MET A 1 -13.16 3.04 11.79
CA MET A 1 -14.08 4.14 11.42
C MET A 1 -13.39 4.94 10.32
N TYR A 2 -14.15 5.62 9.46
CA TYR A 2 -13.59 6.31 8.30
C TYR A 2 -14.07 7.76 8.34
N HIS A 3 -13.24 8.71 7.93
CA HIS A 3 -13.70 10.09 7.74
C HIS A 3 -14.51 10.23 6.44
N ILE A 4 -14.01 9.64 5.35
CA ILE A 4 -14.71 9.60 4.06
C ILE A 4 -14.77 8.17 3.54
N VAL A 5 -15.94 7.76 3.05
CA VAL A 5 -16.15 6.47 2.40
C VAL A 5 -16.70 6.70 0.99
N ILE A 6 -15.98 6.22 -0.01
CA ILE A 6 -16.39 6.15 -1.41
C ILE A 6 -16.69 4.67 -1.70
N ASN A 7 -17.97 4.30 -1.66
CA ASN A 7 -18.40 2.92 -1.80
C ASN A 7 -19.54 2.80 -2.82
N GLY A 8 -19.42 1.89 -3.80
CA GLY A 8 -20.44 1.72 -4.85
C GLY A 8 -20.53 2.92 -5.81
N CYS A 9 -19.47 3.71 -5.93
CA CYS A 9 -19.49 4.97 -6.67
C CYS A 9 -18.80 4.84 -8.04
N ASN A 10 -19.20 5.67 -9.00
CA ASN A 10 -18.51 5.82 -10.27
C ASN A 10 -18.19 7.29 -10.53
N ASN A 11 -17.02 7.58 -11.10
CA ASN A 11 -16.60 8.91 -11.53
C ASN A 11 -16.61 9.94 -10.38
N VAL A 12 -15.83 9.66 -9.33
CA VAL A 12 -15.72 10.52 -8.14
C VAL A 12 -14.42 11.30 -8.17
N LYS A 13 -14.49 12.61 -7.96
CA LYS A 13 -13.32 13.46 -7.77
C LYS A 13 -13.31 14.07 -6.37
N VAL A 14 -12.27 13.80 -5.60
CA VAL A 14 -11.96 14.45 -4.32
C VAL A 14 -10.75 15.35 -4.53
N GLU A 15 -10.86 16.62 -4.17
CA GLU A 15 -9.78 17.59 -4.37
C GLU A 15 -9.70 18.59 -3.23
N GLY A 16 -8.46 18.94 -2.81
CA GLY A 16 -8.24 20.00 -1.83
C GLY A 16 -8.66 19.64 -0.40
N LEU A 17 -8.87 18.36 -0.11
CA LEU A 17 -9.34 17.90 1.19
C LEU A 17 -8.23 18.03 2.26
N ARG A 18 -8.65 18.33 3.49
CA ARG A 18 -7.82 18.19 4.68
C ARG A 18 -8.51 17.31 5.73
N VAL A 19 -7.89 16.21 6.11
CA VAL A 19 -8.33 15.33 7.22
C VAL A 19 -7.30 15.39 8.33
N SER A 20 -7.75 15.47 9.58
CA SER A 20 -6.87 15.58 10.75
C SER A 20 -7.47 14.84 11.94
N ALA A 21 -6.77 13.80 12.38
CA ALA A 21 -6.97 13.11 13.65
C ALA A 21 -5.61 12.86 14.32
N SER A 22 -5.63 12.52 15.62
CA SER A 22 -4.39 12.16 16.34
C SER A 22 -3.80 10.86 15.77
N GLY A 23 -2.47 10.77 15.69
CA GLY A 23 -1.76 9.56 15.26
C GLY A 23 -2.03 8.33 16.14
N ASN A 24 -2.47 8.53 17.38
CA ASN A 24 -2.85 7.45 18.30
C ASN A 24 -4.35 7.18 18.32
N SER A 25 -5.13 7.78 17.40
CA SER A 25 -6.58 7.60 17.34
C SER A 25 -6.92 6.34 16.55
N PRO A 26 -7.38 5.25 17.20
CA PRO A 26 -7.56 3.97 16.52
C PRO A 26 -8.63 4.07 15.44
N ASN A 27 -8.38 3.41 14.30
CA ASN A 27 -9.35 3.25 13.21
C ASN A 27 -9.94 4.57 12.74
N THR A 28 -9.08 5.54 12.43
CA THR A 28 -9.48 6.86 11.91
C THR A 28 -9.01 7.05 10.48
N ASP A 29 -9.23 6.07 9.61
CA ASP A 29 -8.89 6.12 8.19
C ASP A 29 -9.33 7.44 7.54
N GLY A 30 -8.50 7.99 6.67
CA GLY A 30 -8.77 9.23 5.95
C GLY A 30 -9.86 9.04 4.89
N ILE A 31 -9.47 8.47 3.76
CA ILE A 31 -10.40 8.14 2.67
C ILE A 31 -10.39 6.63 2.45
N HIS A 32 -11.56 6.01 2.51
CA HIS A 32 -11.75 4.62 2.13
C HIS A 32 -12.42 4.54 0.76
N VAL A 33 -11.86 3.76 -0.16
CA VAL A 33 -12.43 3.50 -1.49
C VAL A 33 -12.70 2.01 -1.63
N GLN A 34 -13.93 1.62 -1.95
CA GLN A 34 -14.30 0.22 -2.17
C GLN A 34 -15.40 0.11 -3.23
N SER A 35 -15.45 -1.00 -3.98
CA SER A 35 -16.52 -1.28 -4.95
C SER A 35 -16.87 -0.09 -5.85
N SER A 36 -15.85 0.67 -6.24
CA SER A 36 -16.00 1.95 -6.94
C SER A 36 -15.05 2.01 -8.13
N SER A 37 -15.41 2.78 -9.15
CA SER A 37 -14.53 2.99 -10.30
C SER A 37 -14.40 4.43 -10.73
N ASP A 38 -13.30 4.74 -11.41
CA ASP A 38 -12.99 6.07 -11.93
C ASP A 38 -12.94 7.11 -10.78
N VAL A 39 -12.19 6.77 -9.72
CA VAL A 39 -12.04 7.62 -8.54
C VAL A 39 -10.71 8.38 -8.64
N THR A 40 -10.75 9.68 -8.40
CA THR A 40 -9.58 10.57 -8.45
C THR A 40 -9.46 11.36 -7.14
N ILE A 41 -8.32 11.27 -6.46
CA ILE A 41 -8.00 11.98 -5.22
C ILE A 41 -6.80 12.89 -5.47
N LEU A 42 -6.99 14.20 -5.36
CA LEU A 42 -5.98 15.21 -5.71
C LEU A 42 -5.71 16.20 -4.58
N ASN A 43 -4.48 16.70 -4.51
CA ASN A 43 -4.13 17.91 -3.75
C ASN A 43 -4.61 17.87 -2.28
N THR A 44 -4.45 16.73 -1.63
CA THR A 44 -5.10 16.43 -0.34
C THR A 44 -4.07 16.21 0.77
N ARG A 45 -4.41 16.57 2.00
CA ARG A 45 -3.56 16.38 3.19
C ARG A 45 -4.29 15.59 4.25
N ILE A 46 -3.72 14.47 4.69
CA ILE A 46 -4.38 13.54 5.62
C ILE A 46 -3.39 13.18 6.73
N GLY A 47 -3.76 13.50 7.96
CA GLY A 47 -3.11 12.99 9.16
C GLY A 47 -4.14 12.24 10.00
N THR A 48 -3.87 10.98 10.32
CA THR A 48 -4.82 10.06 10.95
C THR A 48 -4.08 9.12 11.90
N GLY A 49 -4.81 8.32 12.69
CA GLY A 49 -4.26 7.18 13.44
C GLY A 49 -4.45 5.84 12.74
N ASP A 50 -4.87 5.84 11.48
CA ASP A 50 -4.96 4.65 10.62
C ASP A 50 -4.58 5.01 9.17
N ASP A 51 -5.00 4.22 8.17
CA ASP A 51 -4.67 4.42 6.76
C ASP A 51 -5.03 5.84 6.26
N CYS A 52 -4.10 6.49 5.58
CA CYS A 52 -4.30 7.77 4.90
C CYS A 52 -5.34 7.61 3.78
N VAL A 53 -5.13 6.60 2.94
CA VAL A 53 -6.12 6.10 1.98
C VAL A 53 -6.11 4.58 2.06
N SER A 54 -7.26 3.97 2.28
CA SER A 54 -7.44 2.51 2.24
C SER A 54 -8.29 2.11 1.02
N VAL A 55 -7.84 1.10 0.29
CA VAL A 55 -8.46 0.65 -0.97
C VAL A 55 -8.96 -0.79 -0.83
N GLY A 56 -10.27 -0.97 -0.79
CA GLY A 56 -10.93 -2.25 -0.65
C GLY A 56 -11.30 -2.93 -1.98
N PRO A 57 -11.80 -4.18 -1.89
CA PRO A 57 -12.25 -4.99 -3.02
C PRO A 57 -13.20 -4.30 -4.00
N GLY A 58 -13.09 -4.63 -5.29
CA GLY A 58 -13.94 -4.08 -6.35
C GLY A 58 -13.58 -2.66 -6.77
N THR A 59 -12.44 -2.12 -6.32
CA THR A 59 -11.92 -0.84 -6.78
C THR A 59 -11.22 -1.01 -8.14
N ASN A 60 -11.61 -0.20 -9.13
CA ASN A 60 -11.03 -0.23 -10.47
C ASN A 60 -10.79 1.19 -10.99
N ASN A 61 -9.60 1.48 -11.51
CA ASN A 61 -9.25 2.81 -12.03
C ASN A 61 -9.30 3.89 -10.92
N LEU A 62 -8.34 3.80 -9.99
CA LEU A 62 -8.15 4.76 -8.90
C LEU A 62 -6.88 5.57 -9.14
N TRP A 63 -7.00 6.90 -9.16
CA TRP A 63 -5.90 7.84 -9.29
C TRP A 63 -5.72 8.65 -8.00
N ILE A 64 -4.54 8.59 -7.40
CA ILE A 64 -4.17 9.36 -6.21
C ILE A 64 -2.95 10.19 -6.56
N GLU A 65 -3.05 11.53 -6.50
CA GLU A 65 -1.92 12.40 -6.84
C GLU A 65 -1.81 13.64 -5.96
N LYS A 66 -0.58 14.06 -5.66
CA LYS A 66 -0.29 15.25 -4.81
C LYS A 66 -0.94 15.13 -3.44
N VAL A 67 -0.74 13.98 -2.79
CA VAL A 67 -1.26 13.69 -1.45
C VAL A 67 -0.13 13.69 -0.44
N ALA A 68 -0.34 14.37 0.69
CA ALA A 68 0.55 14.30 1.85
C ALA A 68 -0.12 13.49 2.96
N CYS A 69 0.53 12.41 3.38
CA CYS A 69 0.10 11.49 4.43
C CYS A 69 1.03 11.61 5.64
N GLY A 70 0.48 11.76 6.85
CA GLY A 70 1.29 11.73 8.07
C GLY A 70 0.75 12.59 9.20
N PRO A 71 0.67 12.06 10.43
CA PRO A 71 0.91 10.65 10.82
C PRO A 71 -0.18 9.69 10.28
N GLY A 72 -0.02 8.37 10.49
CA GLY A 72 -1.00 7.33 10.11
C GLY A 72 -0.38 6.06 9.53
N HIS A 73 -1.16 5.18 8.91
CA HIS A 73 -0.70 3.89 8.37
C HIS A 73 -0.30 3.91 6.89
N GLY A 74 -0.27 5.07 6.24
CA GLY A 74 0.12 5.21 4.83
C GLY A 74 -1.01 4.97 3.84
N ILE A 75 -0.68 4.69 2.58
CA ILE A 75 -1.65 4.34 1.55
C ILE A 75 -1.65 2.83 1.38
N SER A 76 -2.78 2.19 1.67
CA SER A 76 -2.90 0.74 1.74
C SER A 76 -3.92 0.21 0.72
N ILE A 77 -3.50 -0.72 -0.12
CA ILE A 77 -4.39 -1.61 -0.86
C ILE A 77 -4.71 -2.81 0.03
N GLY A 78 -5.98 -2.98 0.36
CA GLY A 78 -6.50 -4.02 1.23
C GLY A 78 -6.94 -3.51 2.62
N SER A 79 -7.26 -4.42 3.55
CA SER A 79 -7.02 -5.86 3.43
C SER A 79 -7.92 -6.53 2.40
N LEU A 80 -7.29 -7.28 1.48
CA LEU A 80 -7.93 -8.19 0.53
C LEU A 80 -7.96 -9.61 1.08
N GLY A 81 -8.78 -10.48 0.51
CA GLY A 81 -8.99 -11.83 0.98
C GLY A 81 -9.85 -11.89 2.23
N LYS A 82 -10.78 -10.94 2.39
CA LYS A 82 -11.75 -11.01 3.50
C LYS A 82 -12.78 -12.12 3.28
N GLU A 83 -13.10 -12.38 2.02
CA GLU A 83 -14.00 -13.46 1.61
C GLU A 83 -13.28 -14.44 0.66
N VAL A 84 -13.78 -15.68 0.60
CA VAL A 84 -13.28 -16.68 -0.35
C VAL A 84 -13.57 -16.25 -1.78
N GLU A 85 -14.79 -15.76 -2.03
CA GLU A 85 -15.16 -15.12 -3.29
C GLU A 85 -15.16 -13.61 -3.11
N GLU A 86 -14.15 -12.95 -3.67
CA GLU A 86 -13.94 -11.51 -3.49
C GLU A 86 -13.54 -10.85 -4.80
N ALA A 87 -14.06 -9.65 -5.06
CA ALA A 87 -13.62 -8.86 -6.20
C ALA A 87 -12.17 -8.38 -6.00
N GLY A 88 -11.40 -8.31 -7.09
CA GLY A 88 -10.04 -7.76 -7.02
C GLY A 88 -9.98 -6.23 -6.97
N VAL A 89 -8.77 -5.72 -6.83
CA VAL A 89 -8.38 -4.32 -7.04
C VAL A 89 -7.49 -4.24 -8.27
N GLN A 90 -7.75 -3.28 -9.15
CA GLN A 90 -6.92 -3.12 -10.34
C GLN A 90 -6.84 -1.69 -10.85
N ASN A 91 -5.80 -1.40 -11.63
CA ASN A 91 -5.57 -0.11 -12.27
C ASN A 91 -5.52 1.01 -11.22
N VAL A 92 -4.59 0.90 -10.28
CA VAL A 92 -4.39 1.91 -9.22
C VAL A 92 -3.09 2.66 -9.50
N THR A 93 -3.16 3.98 -9.56
CA THR A 93 -1.98 4.85 -9.65
C THR A 93 -1.91 5.74 -8.43
N VAL A 94 -0.78 5.70 -7.73
CA VAL A 94 -0.44 6.59 -6.62
C VAL A 94 0.83 7.34 -7.02
N LYS A 95 0.70 8.64 -7.24
CA LYS A 95 1.74 9.44 -7.88
C LYS A 95 2.02 10.74 -7.11
N THR A 96 3.28 11.14 -6.97
CA THR A 96 3.63 12.43 -6.33
C THR A 96 3.03 12.51 -4.92
N VAL A 97 3.51 11.64 -4.04
CA VAL A 97 3.01 11.52 -2.66
C VAL A 97 4.13 11.73 -1.65
N ALA A 98 3.80 12.30 -0.50
CA ALA A 98 4.74 12.49 0.60
C ALA A 98 4.22 11.79 1.86
N PHE A 99 5.08 10.98 2.47
CA PHE A 99 4.80 10.29 3.72
C PHE A 99 5.71 10.84 4.81
N THR A 100 5.15 11.19 5.97
CA THR A 100 5.92 11.73 7.10
C THR A 100 5.47 11.09 8.41
N GLY A 101 6.39 10.39 9.08
CA GLY A 101 6.12 9.76 10.38
C GLY A 101 4.98 8.74 10.34
N THR A 102 4.75 8.10 9.19
CA THR A 102 3.72 7.05 9.04
C THR A 102 4.29 5.68 9.38
N GLU A 103 3.42 4.76 9.78
CA GLU A 103 3.79 3.35 9.99
C GLU A 103 4.20 2.71 8.66
N ASN A 104 3.48 2.98 7.58
CA ASN A 104 3.83 2.47 6.25
C ASN A 104 3.83 3.62 5.24
N GLY A 105 4.56 3.43 4.14
CA GLY A 105 4.45 4.30 2.97
C GLY A 105 3.34 3.78 2.06
N VAL A 106 3.75 2.97 1.10
CA VAL A 106 2.85 2.25 0.18
C VAL A 106 2.78 0.79 0.56
N ARG A 107 1.56 0.29 0.80
CA ARG A 107 1.31 -1.05 1.34
C ARG A 107 0.28 -1.81 0.51
N ILE A 108 0.52 -3.08 0.25
CA ILE A 108 -0.50 -4.05 -0.19
C ILE A 108 -0.61 -5.10 0.90
N LYS A 109 -1.81 -5.31 1.45
CA LYS A 109 -2.06 -6.30 2.52
C LYS A 109 -3.19 -7.25 2.12
N SER A 110 -2.97 -8.55 2.28
CA SER A 110 -4.01 -9.57 2.10
C SER A 110 -4.00 -10.57 3.23
N TRP A 111 -5.17 -11.06 3.62
CA TRP A 111 -5.30 -12.11 4.62
C TRP A 111 -4.59 -13.39 4.18
N GLY A 112 -3.89 -14.04 5.11
CA GLY A 112 -3.28 -15.37 4.91
C GLY A 112 -4.31 -16.50 4.88
N ARG A 113 -5.25 -16.45 3.95
CA ARG A 113 -6.26 -17.49 3.72
C ARG A 113 -6.67 -17.56 2.25
N GLN A 114 -7.39 -18.61 1.89
CA GLN A 114 -7.94 -18.80 0.55
C GLN A 114 -8.86 -17.64 0.14
N SER A 115 -8.68 -17.16 -1.10
CA SER A 115 -9.52 -16.16 -1.74
C SER A 115 -9.34 -16.23 -3.27
N SER A 116 -10.36 -15.80 -4.01
CA SER A 116 -10.29 -15.55 -5.45
C SER A 116 -9.88 -14.13 -5.82
N GLY A 117 -9.70 -13.26 -4.81
CA GLY A 117 -9.32 -11.86 -4.98
C GLY A 117 -7.95 -11.68 -5.64
N PHE A 118 -7.69 -10.47 -6.12
CA PHE A 118 -6.42 -10.12 -6.75
C PHE A 118 -6.10 -8.63 -6.57
N ALA A 119 -4.83 -8.26 -6.69
CA ALA A 119 -4.35 -6.90 -6.81
C ALA A 119 -3.43 -6.81 -8.02
N ARG A 120 -3.79 -6.05 -9.07
CA ARG A 120 -2.99 -6.01 -10.30
C ARG A 120 -2.93 -4.66 -10.99
N ASN A 121 -1.89 -4.44 -11.78
CA ASN A 121 -1.65 -3.20 -12.51
C ASN A 121 -1.68 -1.99 -11.57
N ILE A 122 -0.70 -1.96 -10.66
CA ILE A 122 -0.58 -0.95 -9.62
C ILE A 122 0.72 -0.20 -9.83
N LEU A 123 0.65 1.13 -9.83
CA LEU A 123 1.80 2.01 -9.95
C LEU A 123 1.91 2.89 -8.71
N PHE A 124 3.05 2.79 -8.01
CA PHE A 124 3.49 3.74 -6.99
C PHE A 124 4.67 4.54 -7.57
N GLN A 125 4.49 5.84 -7.79
CA GLN A 125 5.46 6.68 -8.51
C GLN A 125 5.74 8.01 -7.80
N HIS A 126 6.99 8.47 -7.80
CA HIS A 126 7.39 9.78 -7.23
C HIS A 126 6.96 9.93 -5.78
N ALA A 127 7.45 9.04 -4.91
CA ALA A 127 7.09 9.03 -3.49
C ALA A 127 8.26 9.46 -2.61
N VAL A 128 8.00 10.40 -1.71
CA VAL A 128 9.00 10.88 -0.74
C VAL A 128 8.68 10.33 0.65
N MET A 129 9.65 9.67 1.26
CA MET A 129 9.54 9.06 2.58
C MET A 129 10.33 9.87 3.61
N THR A 130 9.70 10.29 4.71
CA THR A 130 10.38 10.94 5.83
C THR A 130 10.04 10.21 7.12
N ASP A 131 11.00 9.45 7.64
CA ASP A 131 10.87 8.72 8.90
C ASP A 131 9.67 7.77 8.91
N VAL A 132 9.51 7.01 7.82
CA VAL A 132 8.42 6.04 7.65
C VAL A 132 8.86 4.68 8.15
N GLN A 133 8.08 3.99 8.98
CA GLN A 133 8.56 2.74 9.60
C GLN A 133 8.75 1.63 8.57
N ASN A 134 7.79 1.44 7.66
CA ASN A 134 7.85 0.46 6.57
C ASN A 134 7.50 1.13 5.23
N PRO A 135 8.46 1.78 4.55
CA PRO A 135 8.22 2.53 3.32
C PRO A 135 7.51 1.77 2.20
N ILE A 136 7.93 0.54 1.90
CA ILE A 136 7.36 -0.28 0.83
C ILE A 136 7.05 -1.67 1.39
N VAL A 137 5.76 -2.06 1.35
CA VAL A 137 5.31 -3.34 1.91
C VAL A 137 4.35 -4.07 0.99
N ILE A 138 4.59 -5.37 0.79
CA ILE A 138 3.57 -6.36 0.45
C ILE A 138 3.53 -7.38 1.59
N ASP A 139 2.36 -7.56 2.19
CA ASP A 139 2.12 -8.51 3.28
C ASP A 139 0.94 -9.42 2.92
N GLN A 140 1.24 -10.65 2.51
CA GLN A 140 0.23 -11.67 2.23
C GLN A 140 -0.04 -12.60 3.43
N HIS A 141 0.52 -12.32 4.60
CA HIS A 141 0.34 -13.09 5.83
C HIS A 141 -0.49 -12.31 6.87
N TYR A 142 -1.15 -11.23 6.46
CA TYR A 142 -1.90 -10.34 7.36
C TYR A 142 -2.95 -11.11 8.18
N CYS A 143 -2.80 -11.10 9.51
CA CYS A 143 -3.73 -11.76 10.42
C CYS A 143 -3.75 -11.07 11.80
N PRO A 144 -4.39 -9.90 11.92
CA PRO A 144 -4.24 -9.01 13.09
C PRO A 144 -4.73 -9.61 14.42
N ASP A 145 -5.67 -10.56 14.38
CA ASP A 145 -6.21 -11.23 15.58
C ASP A 145 -5.76 -12.69 15.71
N GLU A 146 -4.84 -13.16 14.85
CA GLU A 146 -4.44 -14.58 14.72
C GLU A 146 -5.65 -15.54 14.56
N LYS A 147 -6.78 -15.02 14.11
CA LYS A 147 -8.04 -15.73 13.92
C LYS A 147 -8.37 -15.82 12.44
N ASN A 148 -8.91 -16.96 12.03
CA ASN A 148 -9.40 -17.21 10.67
C ASN A 148 -8.35 -17.06 9.55
N CYS A 149 -7.08 -17.31 9.84
CA CYS A 149 -5.99 -17.38 8.86
C CYS A 149 -5.31 -18.77 8.85
N PRO A 150 -6.05 -19.84 8.51
CA PRO A 150 -5.53 -21.20 8.58
C PRO A 150 -4.35 -21.39 7.61
N GLY A 151 -3.21 -21.83 8.13
CA GLY A 151 -1.99 -22.04 7.35
C GLY A 151 -1.26 -20.78 6.89
N GLN A 152 -1.84 -19.59 7.13
CA GLN A 152 -1.31 -18.28 6.73
C GLN A 152 -0.96 -18.14 5.24
N VAL A 153 -1.53 -18.98 4.37
CA VAL A 153 -1.31 -18.90 2.92
C VAL A 153 -2.43 -18.09 2.27
N SER A 154 -2.11 -16.91 1.75
CA SER A 154 -3.07 -16.09 0.99
C SER A 154 -3.35 -16.67 -0.40
N GLY A 155 -4.62 -16.72 -0.77
CA GLY A 155 -5.07 -17.01 -2.13
C GLY A 155 -5.14 -15.78 -3.04
N VAL A 156 -4.95 -14.57 -2.49
CA VAL A 156 -5.00 -13.33 -3.28
C VAL A 156 -3.81 -13.28 -4.22
N LYS A 157 -4.06 -13.09 -5.51
CA LYS A 157 -2.98 -12.97 -6.52
C LYS A 157 -2.51 -11.53 -6.64
N ILE A 158 -1.21 -11.30 -6.50
CA ILE A 158 -0.60 -9.97 -6.67
C ILE A 158 0.31 -9.99 -7.90
N SER A 159 0.03 -9.15 -8.88
CA SER A 159 0.84 -9.07 -10.10
C SER A 159 0.99 -7.64 -10.63
N ASP A 160 2.02 -7.39 -11.43
CA ASP A 160 2.17 -6.14 -12.18
C ASP A 160 2.16 -4.89 -11.27
N VAL A 161 2.99 -4.92 -10.23
CA VAL A 161 3.14 -3.82 -9.27
C VAL A 161 4.47 -3.13 -9.54
N THR A 162 4.43 -1.84 -9.83
CA THR A 162 5.63 -1.03 -10.09
C THR A 162 5.82 0.00 -8.98
N TYR A 163 7.01 0.00 -8.40
CA TYR A 163 7.51 1.02 -7.48
C TYR A 163 8.61 1.80 -8.20
N GLN A 164 8.35 3.06 -8.53
CA GLN A 164 9.24 3.87 -9.36
C GLN A 164 9.52 5.23 -8.70
N ASP A 165 10.79 5.64 -8.67
CA ASP A 165 11.21 6.93 -8.11
C ASP A 165 10.67 7.12 -6.68
N ILE A 166 11.05 6.21 -5.78
CA ILE A 166 10.68 6.25 -4.37
C ILE A 166 11.93 6.48 -3.54
N HIS A 167 11.98 7.59 -2.80
CA HIS A 167 13.19 7.97 -2.10
C HIS A 167 12.95 8.60 -0.73
N GLY A 168 13.93 8.48 0.17
CA GLY A 168 13.91 9.13 1.48
C GLY A 168 14.44 8.26 2.63
N THR A 169 13.82 8.41 3.80
CA THR A 169 14.27 7.76 5.04
C THR A 169 13.22 6.80 5.61
N SER A 170 13.72 5.65 6.07
CA SER A 170 13.01 4.68 6.88
C SER A 170 13.29 4.91 8.37
N ALA A 171 12.29 4.71 9.22
CA ALA A 171 12.45 4.69 10.68
C ALA A 171 12.92 3.32 11.20
N THR A 172 12.85 2.27 10.36
CA THR A 172 13.35 0.92 10.66
C THR A 172 14.38 0.45 9.63
N GLU A 173 15.12 -0.61 9.95
CA GLU A 173 16.19 -1.14 9.09
C GLU A 173 15.66 -1.72 7.79
N VAL A 174 14.57 -2.49 7.81
CA VAL A 174 13.95 -3.08 6.63
C VAL A 174 12.99 -2.08 5.99
N ALA A 175 13.42 -1.46 4.88
CA ALA A 175 12.61 -0.44 4.21
C ALA A 175 11.73 -0.98 3.08
N VAL A 176 12.11 -2.14 2.52
CA VAL A 176 11.36 -2.86 1.48
C VAL A 176 11.07 -4.26 2.00
N LYS A 177 9.80 -4.60 2.18
CA LYS A 177 9.37 -5.92 2.62
C LYS A 177 8.36 -6.52 1.65
N PHE A 178 8.71 -7.62 0.99
CA PHE A 178 7.79 -8.38 0.13
C PHE A 178 7.58 -9.77 0.69
N ASP A 179 6.53 -9.94 1.47
CA ASP A 179 6.21 -11.18 2.16
C ASP A 179 5.02 -11.85 1.50
N CYS A 180 5.29 -12.51 0.36
CA CYS A 180 4.28 -13.05 -0.52
C CYS A 180 3.98 -14.52 -0.22
N SER A 181 2.80 -14.96 -0.65
CA SER A 181 2.28 -16.31 -0.48
C SER A 181 3.17 -17.34 -1.17
N SER A 182 3.45 -18.45 -0.50
CA SER A 182 4.23 -19.55 -1.07
C SER A 182 3.47 -20.33 -2.16
N GLU A 183 2.14 -20.36 -2.09
CA GLU A 183 1.30 -21.01 -3.12
C GLU A 183 0.91 -20.06 -4.26
N TYR A 184 0.83 -18.75 -3.96
CA TYR A 184 0.52 -17.72 -4.94
C TYR A 184 1.56 -16.59 -4.90
N PRO A 185 2.82 -16.86 -5.32
CA PRO A 185 3.89 -15.87 -5.34
C PRO A 185 3.49 -14.57 -6.05
N CYS A 186 4.00 -13.45 -5.55
CA CYS A 186 3.88 -12.18 -6.25
C CYS A 186 4.68 -12.23 -7.55
N SER A 187 4.12 -11.69 -8.63
CA SER A 187 4.77 -11.77 -9.96
C SER A 187 4.87 -10.40 -10.63
N ASN A 188 5.92 -10.21 -11.43
CA ASN A 188 6.17 -8.96 -12.16
C ASN A 188 6.19 -7.73 -11.23
N ILE A 189 6.85 -7.86 -10.07
CA ILE A 189 7.12 -6.74 -9.16
C ILE A 189 8.32 -5.96 -9.68
N LYS A 190 8.17 -4.66 -9.90
CA LYS A 190 9.23 -3.83 -10.48
C LYS A 190 9.69 -2.78 -9.49
N LEU A 191 11.00 -2.74 -9.25
CA LEU A 191 11.68 -1.66 -8.54
C LEU A 191 12.48 -0.84 -9.54
N GLU A 192 12.20 0.46 -9.62
CA GLU A 192 12.92 1.37 -10.51
C GLU A 192 13.27 2.65 -9.76
N ASP A 193 14.56 3.00 -9.70
CA ASP A 193 15.02 4.23 -9.03
C ASP A 193 14.51 4.38 -7.58
N VAL A 194 14.68 3.33 -6.77
CA VAL A 194 14.30 3.32 -5.35
C VAL A 194 15.52 3.61 -4.47
N LYS A 195 15.45 4.64 -3.62
CA LYS A 195 16.54 5.06 -2.72
C LYS A 195 16.06 5.33 -1.30
N LEU A 196 16.13 4.30 -0.46
CA LEU A 196 15.71 4.34 0.93
C LEU A 196 16.92 4.15 1.86
N THR A 197 16.96 4.97 2.90
CA THR A 197 18.06 4.99 3.87
C THR A 197 17.54 4.83 5.29
N TYR A 198 18.32 4.16 6.14
CA TYR A 198 18.08 4.04 7.57
C TYR A 198 19.34 4.52 8.31
N ARG A 199 19.18 5.48 9.24
CA ARG A 199 20.29 6.08 10.00
C ARG A 199 21.48 6.51 9.12
N ASN A 200 21.18 7.21 8.02
CA ASN A 200 22.14 7.69 7.00
C ASN A 200 22.95 6.59 6.29
N LYS A 201 22.51 5.33 6.36
CA LYS A 201 23.05 4.20 5.60
C LYS A 201 21.98 3.67 4.64
N ALA A 202 22.36 2.82 3.70
CA ALA A 202 21.39 2.03 2.97
C ALA A 202 20.49 1.28 3.96
N ALA A 203 19.18 1.32 3.74
CA ALA A 203 18.27 0.42 4.44
C ALA A 203 18.43 -1.02 3.90
N GLU A 204 17.63 -1.96 4.39
CA GLU A 204 17.59 -3.35 3.96
C GLU A 204 16.30 -3.69 3.21
N ALA A 205 16.35 -4.75 2.41
CA ALA A 205 15.19 -5.38 1.77
C ALA A 205 15.04 -6.82 2.27
N SER A 206 13.79 -7.27 2.45
CA SER A 206 13.47 -8.64 2.85
C SER A 206 12.32 -9.17 1.98
N CYS A 207 12.54 -10.31 1.32
CA CYS A 207 11.56 -10.83 0.38
C CYS A 207 11.42 -12.34 0.43
N SER A 208 10.19 -12.79 0.21
CA SER A 208 9.76 -14.17 0.22
C SER A 208 8.70 -14.33 -0.87
N ASN A 209 8.93 -15.28 -1.78
CA ASN A 209 8.01 -15.62 -2.88
C ASN A 209 7.59 -14.41 -3.75
N ALA A 210 8.52 -13.50 -4.03
CA ALA A 210 8.30 -12.37 -4.92
C ALA A 210 9.23 -12.49 -6.13
N ASP A 211 8.65 -12.45 -7.32
CA ASP A 211 9.37 -12.48 -8.60
C ASP A 211 9.21 -11.14 -9.34
N GLY A 212 10.30 -10.66 -9.94
CA GLY A 212 10.34 -9.28 -10.41
C GLY A 212 11.66 -8.85 -11.04
N THR A 213 11.75 -7.54 -11.30
CA THR A 213 12.98 -6.92 -11.83
C THR A 213 13.31 -5.63 -11.11
N ALA A 214 14.61 -5.37 -10.97
CA ALA A 214 15.14 -4.10 -10.49
C ALA A 214 15.91 -3.39 -11.61
N SER A 215 15.74 -2.08 -11.75
CA SER A 215 16.45 -1.27 -12.75
C SER A 215 16.71 0.15 -12.25
N GLY A 216 17.68 0.84 -12.87
CA GLY A 216 18.11 2.16 -12.39
C GLY A 216 18.88 2.09 -11.07
N PHE A 217 18.77 3.11 -10.22
CA PHE A 217 19.41 3.13 -8.91
C PHE A 217 18.51 2.51 -7.85
N VAL A 218 18.83 1.30 -7.37
CA VAL A 218 18.04 0.60 -6.37
C VAL A 218 18.87 0.36 -5.10
N GLN A 219 18.48 1.03 -4.01
CA GLN A 219 19.03 0.92 -2.67
C GLN A 219 17.87 0.99 -1.65
N PRO A 220 17.60 -0.02 -0.81
CA PRO A 220 18.35 -1.27 -0.61
C PRO A 220 18.55 -2.11 -1.87
N SER A 221 19.61 -2.93 -1.89
CA SER A 221 19.77 -3.95 -2.94
C SER A 221 18.51 -4.80 -3.01
N SER A 222 18.01 -5.04 -4.21
CA SER A 222 16.85 -5.90 -4.40
C SER A 222 17.15 -7.34 -3.97
N CYS A 223 16.11 -7.96 -3.47
CA CYS A 223 15.86 -9.39 -3.48
C CYS A 223 15.15 -9.76 -4.80
#